data_AF-A0A1H1JGH1-F1
#
_entry.id   AF-A0A1H1JGH1-F1
#
_cell.length_a   1.000
_cell.length_b   1.000
_cell.length_c   1.000
_cell.angle_alpha   90.00
_cell.angle_beta   90.00
_cell.angle_gamma   90.00
#
_symmetry.space_group_name_H-M   'P 1'
#
loop_
_entity.id
_entity.type
_entity.pdbx_description
1 polymer ?
#
loop_
_entity_poly.entity_id
_entity_poly.type
_entity_poly.pdbx_seq_one_letter_code
_entity_poly.pdbx_strand_id
1 'polypeptide(L)'
;MNSLKLSAAVVALVVGISTVQAAEIFVSEGVVSTDAETKIVNQGSENEFTRNFPGHTGKATGITASISNIEESDLNGALRSKIKTIDDNKDDIRTNRRAIGANKSKITTNRRSIATNKSDITTNRRAIGGNKSKITTNRRNIATNKSDITTNRWAIGGNKSNITINRRNISSNTTRIGTNETNISNNTTNITTNRTNIATNASNISSNTSSIVSLEQDVDELRSGVAMAVAIANAPVLQGGKNGISVSGGFGHFKGKAASALKVAFLPTENMVLTASVATDFNDNITAGAGMGFSF
;
A
#
# COMPACT_ATOMS: atom_id res chain seq x y z
N MET A 1 100.24 -40.08 -63.35
CA MET A 1 101.34 -39.17 -62.93
C MET A 1 100.74 -37.85 -62.47
N ASN A 2 100.76 -37.61 -61.15
CA ASN A 2 100.68 -36.31 -60.43
C ASN A 2 100.10 -36.42 -59.00
N SER A 3 99.86 -37.64 -58.50
CA SER A 3 99.56 -37.91 -57.08
C SER A 3 100.80 -37.83 -56.15
N LEU A 4 101.96 -37.39 -56.64
CA LEU A 4 103.22 -37.32 -55.87
C LEU A 4 103.79 -35.90 -55.68
N LYS A 5 103.08 -34.85 -56.13
CA LYS A 5 103.43 -33.44 -55.84
C LYS A 5 102.56 -32.81 -54.75
N LEU A 6 101.64 -33.58 -54.16
CA LEU A 6 100.70 -33.10 -53.17
C LEU A 6 101.20 -33.24 -51.72
N SER A 7 102.28 -33.99 -51.41
CA SER A 7 102.65 -34.21 -50.00
C SER A 7 103.52 -33.10 -49.38
N ALA A 8 104.34 -32.38 -50.14
CA ALA A 8 105.14 -31.27 -49.59
C ALA A 8 104.36 -29.94 -49.53
N ALA A 9 103.54 -29.65 -50.53
CA ALA A 9 102.74 -28.42 -50.58
C ALA A 9 101.51 -28.46 -49.64
N VAL A 10 100.93 -29.64 -49.39
CA VAL A 10 99.83 -29.79 -48.42
C VAL A 10 100.36 -29.71 -46.99
N VAL A 11 101.58 -30.17 -46.69
CA VAL A 11 102.18 -30.01 -45.35
C VAL A 11 102.52 -28.54 -45.06
N ALA A 12 102.94 -27.75 -46.06
CA ALA A 12 103.12 -26.30 -45.90
C ALA A 12 101.79 -25.52 -45.79
N LEU A 13 100.73 -25.99 -46.46
CA LEU A 13 99.41 -25.33 -46.44
C LEU A 13 98.55 -25.73 -45.24
N VAL A 14 98.75 -26.92 -44.67
CA VAL A 14 97.99 -27.44 -43.51
C VAL A 14 98.48 -26.87 -42.18
N VAL A 15 99.70 -26.32 -42.10
CA VAL A 15 100.22 -25.72 -40.85
C VAL A 15 100.42 -24.20 -40.96
N GLY A 16 100.37 -23.59 -42.15
CA GLY A 16 100.38 -22.13 -42.30
C GLY A 16 101.54 -21.44 -41.56
N ILE A 17 102.68 -22.11 -41.45
CA ILE A 17 103.84 -21.71 -40.64
C ILE A 17 104.48 -20.47 -41.29
N SER A 18 104.14 -19.28 -40.82
CA SER A 18 104.78 -18.03 -41.23
C SER A 18 106.14 -17.78 -40.55
N THR A 19 106.58 -18.69 -39.68
CA THR A 19 107.89 -18.66 -39.02
C THR A 19 108.47 -20.06 -39.06
N VAL A 20 109.47 -20.30 -39.90
CA VAL A 20 110.27 -21.55 -39.92
C VAL A 20 110.97 -21.70 -38.57
N GLN A 21 110.23 -22.13 -37.55
CA GLN A 21 110.82 -22.85 -36.44
C GLN A 21 111.04 -24.23 -37.03
N ALA A 22 112.30 -24.55 -37.33
CA ALA A 22 112.68 -25.84 -37.89
C ALA A 22 111.97 -26.93 -37.09
N ALA A 23 110.98 -27.58 -37.69
CA ALA A 23 110.55 -28.85 -37.18
C ALA A 23 111.80 -29.73 -37.25
N GLU A 24 112.37 -30.05 -36.09
CA GLU A 24 113.39 -31.09 -36.00
C GLU A 24 112.71 -32.39 -36.45
N ILE A 25 112.85 -32.68 -37.75
CA ILE A 25 112.40 -33.93 -38.33
C ILE A 25 113.41 -34.97 -37.88
N PHE A 26 113.09 -35.68 -36.80
CA PHE A 26 113.82 -36.89 -36.44
C PHE A 26 113.59 -37.95 -37.52
N VAL A 27 114.60 -38.18 -38.36
CA VAL A 27 114.63 -39.30 -39.29
C VAL A 27 115.12 -40.52 -38.50
N SER A 28 114.19 -41.37 -38.05
CA SER A 28 114.55 -42.68 -37.51
C SER A 28 115.10 -43.55 -38.65
N GLU A 29 116.28 -44.16 -38.44
CA GLU A 29 116.91 -45.05 -39.43
C GLU A 29 115.98 -46.23 -39.74
N GLY A 30 115.48 -46.28 -40.98
CA GLY A 30 114.67 -47.36 -41.51
C GLY A 30 115.41 -48.07 -42.65
N VAL A 31 115.79 -49.33 -42.41
CA VAL A 31 116.44 -50.24 -43.36
C VAL A 31 115.55 -50.50 -44.57
N VAL A 32 116.11 -50.35 -45.79
CA VAL A 32 115.49 -50.77 -47.05
C VAL A 32 116.05 -52.14 -47.43
N SER A 33 115.22 -53.19 -47.35
CA SER A 33 115.52 -54.54 -47.85
C SER A 33 115.01 -54.69 -49.29
N THR A 34 115.85 -55.17 -50.21
CA THR A 34 115.41 -55.70 -51.51
C THR A 34 116.15 -56.99 -51.82
N ASP A 35 115.39 -58.03 -52.12
CA ASP A 35 115.79 -59.42 -52.03
C ASP A 35 116.41 -59.90 -53.35
N ALA A 36 117.67 -60.35 -53.32
CA ALA A 36 118.20 -61.41 -54.19
C ALA A 36 119.54 -61.96 -53.61
N GLU A 37 119.43 -63.15 -52.99
CA GLU A 37 120.47 -64.14 -52.66
C GLU A 37 121.76 -63.69 -51.93
N THR A 38 121.84 -63.91 -50.61
CA THR A 38 122.55 -65.06 -50.00
C THR A 38 122.81 -64.83 -48.49
N LYS A 39 122.37 -65.81 -47.69
CA LYS A 39 122.79 -66.20 -46.33
C LYS A 39 122.69 -65.21 -45.16
N ILE A 40 121.68 -65.51 -44.32
CA ILE A 40 121.72 -65.39 -42.86
C ILE A 40 122.99 -66.09 -42.33
N VAL A 41 123.72 -65.46 -41.39
CA VAL A 41 124.04 -65.98 -40.03
C VAL A 41 124.71 -64.86 -39.20
N ASN A 42 123.90 -64.28 -38.32
CA ASN A 42 124.03 -64.28 -36.85
C ASN A 42 125.24 -63.64 -36.13
N GLN A 43 124.85 -62.82 -35.14
CA GLN A 43 125.49 -62.47 -33.86
C GLN A 43 126.64 -61.46 -33.80
N GLY A 44 126.44 -60.48 -32.93
CA GLY A 44 127.44 -60.18 -31.90
C GLY A 44 128.10 -58.80 -31.94
N SER A 45 127.80 -58.03 -30.90
CA SER A 45 128.61 -57.00 -30.23
C SER A 45 129.09 -55.77 -31.03
N GLU A 46 128.70 -54.61 -30.47
CA GLU A 46 129.57 -53.47 -30.17
C GLU A 46 130.82 -53.31 -31.05
N ASN A 47 130.78 -52.34 -31.98
CA ASN A 47 131.70 -51.22 -31.90
C ASN A 47 131.38 -50.14 -32.94
N GLU A 48 131.60 -48.91 -32.50
CA GLU A 48 131.75 -47.68 -33.26
C GLU A 48 131.93 -47.86 -34.77
N PHE A 49 130.96 -47.35 -35.51
CA PHE A 49 131.20 -46.91 -36.86
C PHE A 49 130.61 -45.52 -37.07
N THR A 50 131.16 -44.56 -36.34
CA THR A 50 131.10 -43.14 -36.69
C THR A 50 131.90 -42.92 -37.97
N ARG A 51 131.30 -43.24 -39.11
CA ARG A 51 131.68 -42.63 -40.39
C ARG A 51 130.66 -41.57 -40.75
N ASN A 52 131.01 -40.35 -40.34
CA ASN A 52 130.44 -39.12 -40.87
C ASN A 52 130.72 -39.11 -42.39
N PHE A 53 129.67 -39.23 -43.21
CA PHE A 53 129.75 -39.02 -44.66
C PHE A 53 129.22 -37.61 -44.97
N PRO A 54 130.05 -36.56 -44.87
CA PRO A 54 129.63 -35.22 -45.28
C PRO A 54 129.41 -35.20 -46.80
N GLY A 55 128.21 -34.78 -47.22
CA GLY A 55 127.99 -34.32 -48.60
C GLY A 55 127.27 -35.26 -49.56
N HIS A 56 126.55 -36.28 -49.12
CA HIS A 56 125.64 -36.99 -50.02
C HIS A 56 124.29 -36.27 -50.16
N THR A 57 124.13 -35.59 -51.30
CA THR A 57 122.85 -35.18 -51.85
C THR A 57 122.14 -36.41 -52.43
N GLY A 58 121.40 -37.12 -51.59
CA GLY A 58 120.57 -38.25 -51.98
C GLY A 58 119.11 -37.84 -52.15
N LYS A 59 118.47 -38.26 -53.24
CA LYS A 59 117.02 -38.14 -53.42
C LYS A 59 116.35 -39.27 -52.64
N ALA A 60 115.96 -39.00 -51.40
CA ALA A 60 115.18 -39.97 -50.61
C ALA A 60 113.76 -40.06 -51.20
N THR A 61 113.40 -41.23 -51.71
CA THR A 61 112.07 -41.50 -52.27
C THR A 61 111.36 -42.44 -51.31
N GLY A 62 110.23 -42.02 -50.72
CA GLY A 62 109.44 -42.85 -49.78
C GLY A 62 109.39 -42.41 -48.32
N ILE A 63 109.84 -41.20 -47.97
CA ILE A 63 109.68 -40.68 -46.60
C ILE A 63 108.18 -40.50 -46.29
N THR A 64 107.69 -41.18 -45.25
CA THR A 64 106.35 -40.95 -44.68
C THR A 64 106.51 -40.13 -43.41
N ALA A 65 106.16 -38.84 -43.48
CA ALA A 65 106.05 -38.01 -42.30
C ALA A 65 104.70 -38.26 -41.63
N SER A 66 104.72 -38.76 -40.39
CA SER A 66 103.51 -38.88 -39.57
C SER A 66 103.42 -37.63 -38.68
N ILE A 67 102.45 -36.77 -38.96
CA ILE A 67 102.10 -35.66 -38.06
C ILE A 67 101.04 -36.20 -37.10
N SER A 68 101.38 -36.27 -35.83
CA SER A 68 100.47 -36.68 -34.75
C SER A 68 100.26 -35.52 -33.79
N ASN A 69 98.99 -35.14 -33.60
CA ASN A 69 98.48 -34.08 -32.71
C ASN A 69 98.95 -32.65 -33.09
N ILE A 70 98.06 -31.88 -33.73
CA ILE A 70 98.22 -30.43 -33.92
C ILE A 70 97.50 -29.73 -32.76
N GLU A 71 98.21 -28.93 -31.97
CA GLU A 71 97.60 -28.08 -30.93
C GLU A 71 97.16 -26.73 -31.51
N GLU A 72 96.26 -26.01 -30.84
CA GLU A 72 95.90 -24.63 -31.23
C GLU A 72 97.16 -23.72 -31.26
N SER A 73 98.10 -24.05 -30.36
CA SER A 73 99.56 -23.95 -30.41
C SER A 73 100.25 -23.68 -31.76
N ASP A 74 99.92 -24.54 -32.71
CA ASP A 74 100.68 -24.73 -33.93
C ASP A 74 100.04 -24.01 -35.12
N LEU A 75 98.87 -23.39 -34.90
CA LEU A 75 98.11 -22.66 -35.92
C LEU A 75 98.60 -21.21 -36.04
N ASN A 76 98.62 -20.68 -37.27
CA ASN A 76 98.92 -19.27 -37.52
C ASN A 76 97.87 -18.31 -36.95
N GLY A 77 98.25 -17.06 -36.69
CA GLY A 77 97.38 -16.09 -36.02
C GLY A 77 96.05 -15.81 -36.75
N ALA A 78 96.02 -15.92 -38.08
CA ALA A 78 94.81 -15.75 -38.87
C ALA A 78 93.80 -16.89 -38.65
N LEU A 79 94.27 -18.13 -38.54
CA LEU A 79 93.42 -19.30 -38.28
C LEU A 79 92.88 -19.29 -36.85
N ARG A 80 93.71 -18.96 -35.85
CA ARG A 80 93.27 -18.80 -34.46
C ARG A 80 92.17 -17.73 -34.31
N SER A 81 92.33 -16.59 -35.00
CA SER A 81 91.31 -15.52 -35.00
C SER A 81 89.96 -15.99 -35.56
N LYS A 82 89.97 -16.82 -36.63
CA LYS A 82 88.75 -17.43 -37.17
C LYS A 82 88.11 -18.40 -36.19
N ILE A 83 88.90 -19.24 -35.51
CA ILE A 83 88.39 -20.16 -34.47
C ILE A 83 87.71 -19.37 -33.36
N LYS A 84 88.37 -18.34 -32.82
CA LYS A 84 87.78 -17.48 -31.79
C LYS A 84 86.47 -16.83 -32.26
N THR A 85 86.43 -16.32 -33.49
CA THR A 85 85.20 -15.72 -34.05
C THR A 85 84.05 -16.74 -34.15
N ILE A 86 84.37 -18.01 -34.47
CA ILE A 86 83.37 -19.09 -34.52
C ILE A 86 82.84 -19.37 -33.11
N ASP A 87 83.71 -19.41 -32.10
CA ASP A 87 83.28 -19.61 -30.71
C ASP A 87 82.43 -18.45 -30.19
N ASP A 88 82.83 -17.20 -30.45
CA ASP A 88 82.04 -16.01 -30.11
C ASP A 88 80.65 -16.09 -30.78
N ASN A 89 80.58 -16.43 -32.08
CA ASN A 89 79.32 -16.61 -32.79
C ASN A 89 78.47 -17.75 -32.21
N LYS A 90 79.09 -18.85 -31.76
CA LYS A 90 78.40 -19.98 -31.15
C LYS A 90 77.73 -19.57 -29.83
N ASP A 91 78.39 -18.72 -29.05
CA ASP A 91 77.83 -18.16 -27.83
C ASP A 91 76.72 -17.14 -28.10
N ASP A 92 76.88 -16.28 -29.11
CA ASP A 92 75.81 -15.39 -29.57
C ASP A 92 74.57 -16.17 -30.02
N ILE A 93 74.75 -17.25 -30.78
CA ILE A 93 73.66 -18.15 -31.20
C ILE A 93 72.96 -18.76 -29.98
N ARG A 94 73.72 -19.19 -28.97
CA ARG A 94 73.15 -19.75 -27.72
C ARG A 94 72.35 -18.69 -26.96
N THR A 95 72.86 -17.46 -26.87
CA THR A 95 72.17 -16.32 -26.24
C THR A 95 70.89 -15.97 -26.99
N ASN A 96 70.95 -15.84 -28.31
CA ASN A 96 69.79 -15.57 -29.16
C ASN A 96 68.73 -16.68 -29.03
N ARG A 97 69.13 -17.95 -28.99
CA ARG A 97 68.21 -19.07 -28.77
C ARG A 97 67.47 -18.95 -27.44
N ARG A 98 68.16 -18.58 -26.36
CA ARG A 98 67.53 -18.35 -25.04
C ARG A 98 66.55 -17.18 -25.09
N ALA A 99 66.94 -16.05 -25.71
CA ALA A 99 66.09 -14.88 -25.85
C ALA A 99 64.80 -15.18 -26.66
N ILE A 100 64.93 -15.93 -27.77
CA ILE A 100 63.79 -16.39 -28.56
C ILE A 100 62.86 -17.26 -27.71
N GLY A 101 63.41 -18.19 -26.92
CA GLY A 101 62.62 -19.02 -26.00
C GLY A 101 61.84 -18.20 -24.97
N ALA A 102 62.49 -17.20 -24.36
CA ALA A 102 61.85 -16.29 -23.41
C ALA A 102 60.73 -15.46 -24.08
N ASN A 103 60.97 -14.94 -25.29
CA ASN A 103 59.97 -14.19 -26.05
C ASN A 103 58.77 -15.06 -26.43
N LYS A 104 58.99 -16.33 -26.83
CA LYS A 104 57.92 -17.29 -27.11
C LYS A 104 57.05 -17.55 -25.88
N SER A 105 57.65 -17.63 -24.69
CA SER A 105 56.92 -17.76 -23.42
C SER A 105 56.07 -16.52 -23.14
N LYS A 106 56.65 -15.31 -23.24
CA LYS A 106 55.93 -14.03 -23.07
C LYS A 106 54.74 -13.89 -24.02
N ILE A 107 54.93 -14.22 -25.30
CA ILE A 107 53.85 -14.21 -26.31
C ILE A 107 52.72 -15.17 -25.92
N THR A 108 53.06 -16.36 -25.43
CA THR A 108 52.07 -17.34 -24.99
C THR A 108 51.26 -16.83 -23.79
N THR A 109 51.92 -16.21 -22.81
CA THR A 109 51.25 -15.57 -21.67
C THR A 109 50.35 -14.42 -22.11
N ASN A 110 50.85 -13.51 -22.95
CA ASN A 110 50.05 -12.40 -23.48
C ASN A 110 48.81 -12.89 -24.22
N ARG A 111 48.93 -13.96 -25.03
CA ARG A 111 47.79 -14.57 -25.72
C ARG A 111 46.73 -15.07 -24.76
N ARG A 112 47.12 -15.70 -23.64
CA ARG A 112 46.17 -16.14 -22.61
C ARG A 112 45.49 -14.95 -21.94
N SER A 113 46.24 -13.92 -21.55
CA SER A 113 45.67 -12.70 -20.94
C SER A 113 44.68 -11.99 -21.86
N ILE A 114 44.97 -11.90 -23.17
CA ILE A 114 44.04 -11.34 -24.16
C ILE A 114 42.75 -12.17 -24.23
N ALA A 115 42.84 -13.50 -24.20
CA ALA A 115 41.67 -14.37 -24.21
C ALA A 115 40.80 -14.18 -22.95
N THR A 116 41.42 -14.09 -21.77
CA THR A 116 40.72 -13.77 -20.51
C THR A 116 40.02 -12.42 -20.58
N ASN A 117 40.74 -11.36 -20.97
CA ASN A 117 40.17 -10.02 -21.09
C ASN A 117 38.97 -9.99 -22.07
N LYS A 118 39.03 -10.73 -23.17
CA LYS A 118 37.91 -10.85 -24.12
C LYS A 118 36.68 -11.51 -23.50
N SER A 119 36.89 -12.53 -22.66
CA SER A 119 35.81 -13.17 -21.90
C SER A 119 35.19 -12.19 -20.90
N ASP A 120 36.02 -11.48 -20.13
CA ASP A 120 35.56 -10.53 -19.12
C ASP A 120 34.77 -9.37 -19.73
N ILE A 121 35.24 -8.82 -20.86
CA ILE A 121 34.51 -7.80 -21.64
C ILE A 121 33.13 -8.32 -22.06
N THR A 122 33.04 -9.58 -22.48
CA THR A 122 31.76 -10.18 -22.88
C THR A 122 30.79 -10.32 -21.70
N THR A 123 31.29 -10.75 -20.54
CA THR A 123 30.52 -10.83 -19.28
C THR A 123 30.04 -9.46 -18.83
N ASN A 124 30.94 -8.47 -18.81
CA ASN A 124 30.60 -7.09 -18.44
C ASN A 124 29.55 -6.49 -19.36
N ARG A 125 29.65 -6.73 -20.68
CA ARG A 125 28.64 -6.27 -21.65
C ARG A 125 27.25 -6.86 -21.37
N ARG A 126 27.18 -8.15 -21.01
CA ARG A 126 25.91 -8.81 -20.63
C ARG A 126 25.35 -8.21 -19.34
N ALA A 127 26.19 -8.01 -18.33
CA ALA A 127 25.78 -7.41 -17.06
C ALA A 127 25.23 -5.98 -17.24
N ILE A 128 25.90 -5.16 -18.06
CA ILE A 128 25.44 -3.81 -18.42
C ILE A 128 24.07 -3.86 -19.11
N GLY A 129 23.87 -4.80 -20.05
CA GLY A 129 22.57 -5.00 -20.70
C GLY A 129 21.45 -5.38 -19.72
N GLY A 130 21.75 -6.26 -18.76
CA GLY A 130 20.84 -6.62 -17.68
C GLY A 130 20.47 -5.42 -16.80
N ASN A 131 21.46 -4.62 -16.39
CA ASN A 131 21.25 -3.42 -15.59
C ASN A 131 20.41 -2.37 -16.33
N LYS A 132 20.66 -2.15 -17.62
CA LYS A 132 19.85 -1.23 -18.45
C LYS A 132 18.38 -1.66 -18.51
N SER A 133 18.13 -2.96 -18.61
CA SER A 133 16.76 -3.51 -18.61
C SER A 133 16.07 -3.30 -17.26
N LYS A 134 16.76 -3.58 -16.15
CA LYS A 134 16.25 -3.33 -14.78
C LYS A 134 15.94 -1.86 -14.54
N ILE A 135 16.83 -0.95 -14.94
CA ILE A 135 16.62 0.51 -14.84
C ILE A 135 15.35 0.93 -15.62
N THR A 136 15.16 0.39 -16.82
CA THR A 136 13.97 0.69 -17.65
C THR A 136 12.69 0.23 -16.96
N THR A 137 12.69 -0.97 -16.37
CA THR A 137 11.53 -1.47 -15.61
C THR A 137 11.27 -0.64 -14.36
N ASN A 138 12.30 -0.29 -13.59
CA ASN A 138 12.14 0.56 -12.40
C ASN A 138 11.56 1.93 -12.76
N ARG A 139 12.00 2.53 -13.88
CA ARG A 139 11.45 3.80 -14.37
C ARG A 139 9.96 3.70 -14.69
N ARG A 140 9.52 2.59 -15.31
CA ARG A 140 8.09 2.34 -15.58
C ARG A 140 7.30 2.20 -14.28
N ASN A 141 7.80 1.40 -13.33
CA ASN A 141 7.13 1.21 -12.03
C ASN A 141 7.01 2.52 -11.25
N ILE A 142 8.05 3.37 -11.25
CA ILE A 142 8.01 4.69 -10.61
C ILE A 142 6.93 5.57 -11.25
N ALA A 143 6.80 5.54 -12.59
CA ALA A 143 5.77 6.32 -13.29
C ALA A 143 4.35 5.83 -12.93
N THR A 144 4.13 4.51 -12.88
CA THR A 144 2.86 3.93 -12.43
C THR A 144 2.54 4.34 -11.00
N ASN A 145 3.47 4.17 -10.05
CA ASN A 145 3.27 4.56 -8.66
C ASN A 145 2.93 6.04 -8.52
N LYS A 146 3.54 6.92 -9.32
CA LYS A 146 3.23 8.36 -9.32
C LYS A 146 1.78 8.62 -9.78
N SER A 147 1.30 7.89 -10.78
CA SER A 147 -0.09 7.97 -11.24
C SER A 147 -1.07 7.47 -10.18
N ASP A 148 -0.75 6.36 -9.52
CA ASP A 148 -1.59 5.77 -8.47
C ASP A 148 -1.69 6.69 -7.25
N ILE A 149 -0.56 7.26 -6.81
CA ILE A 149 -0.53 8.28 -5.74
C ILE A 149 -1.41 9.48 -6.09
N THR A 150 -1.37 9.94 -7.34
CA THR A 150 -2.21 11.06 -7.80
C THR A 150 -3.69 10.72 -7.74
N THR A 151 -4.07 9.54 -8.21
CA THR A 151 -5.44 9.02 -8.17
C THR A 151 -5.95 8.90 -6.74
N ASN A 152 -5.16 8.31 -5.85
CA ASN A 152 -5.49 8.17 -4.43
C ASN A 152 -5.66 9.54 -3.75
N ARG A 153 -4.83 10.52 -4.08
CA ARG A 153 -4.97 11.89 -3.56
C ARG A 153 -6.32 12.51 -3.93
N TRP A 154 -6.76 12.34 -5.18
CA TRP A 154 -8.07 12.84 -5.62
C TRP A 154 -9.22 12.12 -4.91
N ALA A 155 -9.15 10.79 -4.80
CA ALA A 155 -10.15 10.00 -4.08
C ALA A 155 -10.27 10.41 -2.60
N ILE A 156 -9.14 10.62 -1.92
CA ILE A 156 -9.10 11.13 -0.54
C ILE A 156 -9.75 12.52 -0.45
N GLY A 157 -9.47 13.41 -1.41
CA GLY A 157 -10.12 14.71 -1.51
C GLY A 157 -11.64 14.63 -1.64
N GLY A 158 -12.13 13.75 -2.53
CA GLY A 158 -13.56 13.46 -2.70
C GLY A 158 -14.21 12.96 -1.41
N ASN A 159 -13.59 11.97 -0.75
CA ASN A 159 -14.08 11.42 0.52
C ASN A 159 -14.16 12.50 1.61
N LYS A 160 -13.17 13.39 1.72
CA LYS A 160 -13.18 14.51 2.68
C LYS A 160 -14.35 15.48 2.43
N SER A 161 -14.65 15.77 1.17
CA SER A 161 -15.80 16.60 0.80
C SER A 161 -17.12 15.93 1.20
N ASN A 162 -17.30 14.65 0.86
CA ASN A 162 -18.49 13.87 1.20
C ASN A 162 -18.72 13.78 2.71
N ILE A 163 -17.66 13.53 3.49
CA ILE A 163 -17.74 13.53 4.97
C ILE A 163 -18.21 14.89 5.49
N THR A 164 -17.71 15.99 4.92
CA THR A 164 -18.11 17.34 5.31
C THR A 164 -19.59 17.61 5.03
N ILE A 165 -20.08 17.19 3.85
CA ILE A 165 -21.50 17.29 3.48
C ILE A 165 -22.37 16.47 4.43
N ASN A 166 -22.01 15.20 4.67
CA ASN A 166 -22.74 14.32 5.58
C ASN A 166 -22.82 14.91 7.00
N ARG A 167 -21.72 15.50 7.50
CA ARG A 167 -21.72 16.16 8.81
C ARG A 167 -22.71 17.34 8.89
N ARG A 168 -22.82 18.15 7.83
CA ARG A 168 -23.82 19.23 7.77
C ARG A 168 -25.24 18.69 7.74
N ASN A 169 -25.48 17.64 6.94
CA ASN A 169 -26.81 17.01 6.85
C ASN A 169 -27.24 16.41 8.19
N ILE A 170 -26.34 15.70 8.88
CA ILE A 170 -26.59 15.17 10.23
C ILE A 170 -26.96 16.30 11.19
N SER A 171 -26.17 17.38 11.25
CA SER A 171 -26.46 18.53 12.11
C SER A 171 -27.83 19.15 11.81
N SER A 172 -28.18 19.31 10.53
CA SER A 172 -29.48 19.84 10.13
C SER A 172 -30.64 18.94 10.54
N ASN A 173 -30.47 17.62 10.41
CA ASN A 173 -31.46 16.64 10.85
C ASN A 173 -31.62 16.63 12.38
N THR A 174 -30.53 16.73 13.13
CA THR A 174 -30.58 16.86 14.60
C THR A 174 -31.39 18.07 15.03
N THR A 175 -31.19 19.24 14.39
CA THR A 175 -31.99 20.43 14.69
C THR A 175 -33.48 20.21 14.39
N ARG A 176 -33.82 19.63 13.23
CA ARG A 176 -35.22 19.35 12.87
C ARG A 176 -35.89 18.39 13.85
N ILE A 177 -35.17 17.37 14.31
CA ILE A 177 -35.67 16.42 15.31
C ILE A 177 -36.00 17.16 16.62
N GLY A 178 -35.10 18.03 17.11
CA GLY A 178 -35.37 18.82 18.32
C GLY A 178 -36.57 19.78 18.18
N THR A 179 -36.77 20.38 17.01
CA THR A 179 -37.97 21.18 16.73
C THR A 179 -39.24 20.32 16.76
N ASN A 180 -39.21 19.13 16.16
CA ASN A 180 -40.36 18.23 16.17
C ASN A 180 -40.69 17.74 17.58
N GLU A 181 -39.69 17.42 18.40
CA GLU A 181 -39.87 17.03 19.80
C GLU A 181 -40.58 18.14 20.59
N THR A 182 -40.13 19.38 20.43
CA THR A 182 -40.77 20.56 21.05
C THR A 182 -42.23 20.70 20.61
N ASN A 183 -42.51 20.57 19.32
CA ASN A 183 -43.87 20.67 18.77
C ASN A 183 -44.79 19.56 19.30
N ILE A 184 -44.28 18.33 19.41
CA ILE A 184 -45.02 17.19 19.97
C ILE A 184 -45.35 17.44 21.45
N SER A 185 -44.39 17.95 22.23
CA SER A 185 -44.62 18.31 23.63
C SER A 185 -45.71 19.37 23.77
N ASN A 186 -45.66 20.43 22.96
CA ASN A 186 -46.68 21.49 22.97
C ASN A 186 -48.07 20.94 22.61
N ASN A 187 -48.15 20.10 21.58
CA ASN A 187 -49.41 19.46 21.18
C ASN A 187 -49.97 18.57 22.30
N THR A 188 -49.11 17.84 23.02
CA THR A 188 -49.50 17.00 24.16
C THR A 188 -50.11 17.84 25.29
N THR A 189 -49.49 18.97 25.62
CA THR A 189 -50.04 19.94 26.59
C THR A 189 -51.40 20.48 26.13
N ASN A 190 -51.50 20.92 24.87
CA ASN A 190 -52.75 21.46 24.33
C ASN A 190 -53.89 20.42 24.34
N ILE A 191 -53.61 19.16 24.00
CA ILE A 191 -54.58 18.07 24.08
C ILE A 191 -55.06 17.86 25.52
N THR A 192 -54.14 17.91 26.48
CA THR A 192 -54.46 17.76 27.91
C THR A 192 -55.36 18.90 28.39
N THR A 193 -55.03 20.15 28.04
CA THR A 193 -55.86 21.33 28.34
C THR A 193 -57.25 21.21 27.73
N ASN A 194 -57.33 20.83 26.45
CA ASN A 194 -58.61 20.65 25.77
C ASN A 194 -59.46 19.56 26.43
N ARG A 195 -58.85 18.46 26.87
CA ARG A 195 -59.55 17.40 27.61
C ARG A 195 -60.16 17.92 28.91
N THR A 196 -59.42 18.72 29.67
CA THR A 196 -59.93 19.37 30.89
C THR A 196 -61.08 20.30 30.58
N ASN A 197 -60.94 21.18 29.58
CA ASN A 197 -61.99 22.11 29.18
C ASN A 197 -63.28 21.39 28.74
N ILE A 198 -63.15 20.29 27.99
CA ILE A 198 -64.29 19.45 27.59
C ILE A 198 -64.99 18.87 28.81
N ALA A 199 -64.24 18.35 29.80
CA ALA A 199 -64.82 17.80 31.02
C ALA A 199 -65.55 18.88 31.85
N THR A 200 -64.96 20.08 31.97
CA THR A 200 -65.62 21.23 32.62
C THR A 200 -66.90 21.63 31.90
N ASN A 201 -66.86 21.73 30.57
CA ASN A 201 -68.04 22.05 29.77
C ASN A 201 -69.14 21.00 29.93
N ALA A 202 -68.79 19.70 29.95
CA ALA A 202 -69.75 18.64 30.20
C ALA A 202 -70.41 18.77 31.58
N SER A 203 -69.63 19.08 32.63
CA SER A 203 -70.17 19.34 33.98
C SER A 203 -71.11 20.55 33.99
N ASN A 204 -70.73 21.65 33.33
CA ASN A 204 -71.55 22.85 33.26
C ASN A 204 -72.87 22.60 32.51
N ILE A 205 -72.83 21.83 31.42
CA ILE A 205 -74.03 21.42 30.68
C ILE A 205 -74.95 20.58 31.58
N SER A 206 -74.39 19.64 32.35
CA SER A 206 -75.17 18.83 33.28
C SER A 206 -75.84 19.69 34.35
N SER A 207 -75.11 20.64 34.96
CA SER A 207 -75.68 21.57 35.95
C SER A 207 -76.79 22.42 35.36
N ASN A 208 -76.56 23.00 34.17
CA ASN A 208 -77.58 23.79 33.47
C ASN A 208 -78.83 22.96 33.15
N THR A 209 -78.65 21.69 32.74
CA THR A 209 -79.77 20.78 32.48
C THR A 209 -80.61 20.57 33.75
N SER A 210 -79.98 20.31 34.89
CA SER A 210 -80.69 20.19 36.17
C SER A 210 -81.42 21.47 36.58
N SER A 211 -80.78 22.63 36.39
CA SER A 211 -81.42 23.93 36.68
C SER A 211 -82.63 24.19 35.78
N ILE A 212 -82.57 23.81 34.49
CA ILE A 212 -83.71 23.92 33.58
C ILE A 212 -84.86 23.04 34.04
N VAL A 213 -84.60 21.78 34.41
CA VAL A 213 -85.64 20.87 34.94
C VAL A 213 -86.30 21.43 36.20
N SER A 214 -85.52 22.01 37.11
CA SER A 214 -86.07 22.68 38.30
C SER A 214 -86.96 23.86 37.93
N LEU A 215 -86.52 24.72 37.00
CA LEU A 215 -87.32 25.85 36.53
C LEU A 215 -88.60 25.41 35.82
N GLU A 216 -88.56 24.30 35.08
CA GLU A 216 -89.76 23.72 34.46
C GLU A 216 -90.78 23.28 35.53
N GLN A 217 -90.32 22.68 36.64
CA GLN A 217 -91.17 22.31 37.78
C GLN A 217 -91.76 23.55 38.47
N ASP A 218 -90.93 24.55 38.78
CA ASP A 218 -91.37 25.81 39.41
C ASP A 218 -92.45 26.51 38.54
N VAL A 219 -92.24 26.56 37.22
CA VAL A 219 -93.20 27.13 36.28
C VAL A 219 -94.51 26.34 36.27
N ASP A 220 -94.46 25.02 36.40
CA ASP A 220 -95.65 24.18 36.45
C ASP A 220 -96.43 24.36 37.76
N GLU A 221 -95.77 24.49 38.90
CA GLU A 221 -96.38 24.82 40.19
C GLU A 221 -97.01 26.22 40.15
N LEU A 222 -96.33 27.22 39.59
CA LEU A 222 -96.87 28.57 39.42
C LEU A 222 -98.13 28.58 38.53
N ARG A 223 -98.15 27.79 37.45
CA ARG A 223 -99.35 27.66 36.59
C ARG A 223 -100.53 27.08 37.39
N SER A 224 -100.28 26.10 38.25
CA SER A 224 -101.28 25.55 39.17
C SER A 224 -101.74 26.58 40.20
N GLY A 225 -100.82 27.34 40.79
CA GLY A 225 -101.10 28.46 41.68
C GLY A 225 -102.04 29.50 41.06
N VAL A 226 -101.80 29.88 39.82
CA VAL A 226 -102.67 30.80 39.08
C VAL A 226 -104.05 30.19 38.82
N ALA A 227 -104.12 28.91 38.41
CA ALA A 227 -105.41 28.23 38.21
C ALA A 227 -106.24 28.20 39.51
N MET A 228 -105.60 27.92 40.65
CA MET A 228 -106.23 27.95 41.98
C MET A 228 -106.72 29.35 42.35
N ALA A 229 -105.91 30.39 42.13
CA ALA A 229 -106.31 31.77 42.38
C ALA A 229 -107.53 32.17 41.54
N VAL A 230 -107.58 31.76 40.26
CA VAL A 230 -108.75 31.96 39.39
C VAL A 230 -109.97 31.19 39.92
N ALA A 231 -109.80 29.95 40.38
CA ALA A 231 -110.88 29.16 40.97
C ALA A 231 -111.48 29.85 42.20
N ILE A 232 -110.64 30.38 43.10
CA ILE A 232 -111.08 31.16 44.27
C ILE A 232 -111.82 32.41 43.82
N ALA A 233 -111.30 33.14 42.84
CA ALA A 233 -111.94 34.35 42.32
C ALA A 233 -113.33 34.06 41.73
N ASN A 234 -113.49 32.94 41.03
CA ASN A 234 -114.75 32.52 40.42
C ASN A 234 -115.79 31.97 41.42
N ALA A 235 -115.42 31.71 42.68
CA ALA A 235 -116.38 31.28 43.72
C ALA A 235 -117.12 32.51 44.29
N PRO A 236 -118.41 32.74 43.97
CA PRO A 236 -119.13 33.94 44.39
C PRO A 236 -119.48 33.90 45.87
N VAL A 237 -119.59 35.05 46.51
CA VAL A 237 -120.23 35.15 47.83
C VAL A 237 -121.72 35.40 47.60
N LEU A 238 -122.57 34.47 48.05
CA LEU A 238 -124.02 34.66 48.00
C LEU A 238 -124.48 35.41 49.26
N GLN A 239 -125.20 36.51 49.09
CA GLN A 239 -125.69 37.29 50.24
C GLN A 239 -126.87 36.56 50.90
N GLY A 240 -126.69 36.21 52.18
CA GLY A 240 -127.69 35.50 53.00
C GLY A 240 -128.35 36.36 54.09
N GLY A 241 -128.20 37.68 54.05
CA GLY A 241 -128.65 38.60 55.11
C GLY A 241 -127.77 38.59 56.37
N LYS A 242 -128.18 39.32 57.42
CA LYS A 242 -127.46 39.42 58.70
C LYS A 242 -127.27 38.05 59.35
N ASN A 243 -126.07 37.76 59.83
CA ASN A 243 -125.59 36.46 60.31
C ASN A 243 -125.61 35.34 59.25
N GLY A 244 -125.72 35.69 57.96
CA GLY A 244 -125.75 34.72 56.87
C GLY A 244 -124.41 34.01 56.69
N ILE A 245 -124.46 32.74 56.30
CA ILE A 245 -123.30 31.95 55.88
C ILE A 245 -123.49 31.58 54.42
N SER A 246 -122.44 31.76 53.61
CA SER A 246 -122.39 31.33 52.22
C SER A 246 -121.30 30.30 52.05
N VAL A 247 -121.59 29.24 51.30
CA VAL A 247 -120.61 28.26 50.85
C VAL A 247 -120.72 28.21 49.33
N SER A 248 -119.61 28.41 48.64
CA SER A 248 -119.56 28.39 47.19
C SER A 248 -118.32 27.67 46.68
N GLY A 249 -118.45 27.09 45.49
CA GLY A 249 -117.35 26.49 44.76
C GLY A 249 -116.96 27.34 43.56
N GLY A 250 -115.73 27.20 43.11
CA GLY A 250 -115.25 27.79 41.87
C GLY A 250 -114.34 26.84 41.12
N PHE A 251 -114.31 26.98 39.81
CA PHE A 251 -113.37 26.28 38.93
C PHE A 251 -112.48 27.30 38.22
N GLY A 252 -111.21 26.96 38.11
CA GLY A 252 -110.19 27.79 37.48
C GLY A 252 -109.38 26.98 36.49
N HIS A 253 -108.97 27.62 35.41
CA HIS A 253 -108.11 27.03 34.40
C HIS A 253 -107.08 28.05 33.94
N PHE A 254 -105.82 27.65 33.86
CA PHE A 254 -104.74 28.49 33.35
C PHE A 254 -103.65 27.64 32.68
N LYS A 255 -103.38 27.92 31.40
CA LYS A 255 -102.32 27.28 30.58
C LYS A 255 -102.20 25.76 30.80
N GLY A 256 -103.32 25.03 30.74
CA GLY A 256 -103.35 23.57 30.84
C GLY A 256 -103.44 23.01 32.27
N LYS A 257 -103.34 23.85 33.30
CA LYS A 257 -103.65 23.47 34.70
C LYS A 257 -105.10 23.83 35.02
N ALA A 258 -105.77 22.96 35.75
CA ALA A 258 -107.12 23.19 36.24
C ALA A 258 -107.14 23.03 37.76
N ALA A 259 -108.02 23.77 38.41
CA ALA A 259 -108.14 23.79 39.86
C ALA A 259 -109.59 24.00 40.29
N SER A 260 -109.87 23.60 41.51
CA SER A 260 -111.15 23.83 42.18
C SER A 260 -110.93 24.56 43.49
N ALA A 261 -111.91 25.37 43.88
CA ALA A 261 -111.88 26.12 45.12
C ALA A 261 -113.18 25.96 45.89
N LEU A 262 -113.07 26.02 47.21
CA LEU A 262 -114.17 26.17 48.14
C LEU A 262 -113.99 27.50 48.87
N LYS A 263 -115.04 28.33 48.87
CA LYS A 263 -115.09 29.60 49.60
C LYS A 263 -116.24 29.56 50.58
N VAL A 264 -115.96 29.96 51.81
CA VAL A 264 -116.94 30.18 52.86
C VAL A 264 -116.96 31.66 53.19
N ALA A 265 -118.14 32.24 53.31
CA ALA A 265 -118.31 33.61 53.76
C ALA A 265 -119.26 33.67 54.95
N PHE A 266 -118.96 34.56 55.88
CA PHE A 266 -119.81 34.90 57.02
C PHE A 266 -120.15 36.39 56.98
N LEU A 267 -121.43 36.72 57.08
CA LEU A 267 -121.96 38.08 57.00
C LEU A 267 -122.51 38.52 58.37
N PRO A 268 -121.64 38.90 59.33
CA PRO A 268 -122.09 39.23 60.70
C PRO A 268 -123.02 40.44 60.76
N THR A 269 -122.94 41.34 59.77
CA THR A 269 -123.84 42.48 59.61
C THR A 269 -124.26 42.59 58.15
N GLU A 270 -125.23 43.45 57.83
CA GLU A 270 -125.64 43.71 56.44
C GLU A 270 -124.55 44.37 55.60
N ASN A 271 -123.58 45.01 56.26
CA ASN A 271 -122.53 45.81 55.63
C ASN A 271 -121.15 45.16 55.71
N MET A 272 -121.04 43.92 56.20
CA MET A 272 -119.76 43.24 56.42
C MET A 272 -119.77 41.83 55.86
N VAL A 273 -118.70 41.47 55.16
CA VAL A 273 -118.43 40.10 54.72
C VAL A 273 -117.03 39.70 55.18
N LEU A 274 -116.93 38.56 55.84
CA LEU A 274 -115.67 37.85 56.06
C LEU A 274 -115.66 36.63 55.16
N THR A 275 -114.53 36.35 54.51
CA THR A 275 -114.35 35.22 53.61
C THR A 275 -113.13 34.41 54.00
N ALA A 276 -113.23 33.09 53.86
CA ALA A 276 -112.12 32.17 53.90
C ALA A 276 -112.26 31.25 52.68
N SER A 277 -111.14 30.92 52.04
CA SER A 277 -111.13 30.12 50.83
C SER A 277 -109.93 29.19 50.82
N VAL A 278 -110.14 28.01 50.26
CA VAL A 278 -109.11 27.03 49.96
C VAL A 278 -109.30 26.60 48.51
N ALA A 279 -108.20 26.33 47.82
CA ALA A 279 -108.21 25.77 46.49
C ALA A 279 -107.16 24.70 46.38
N THR A 280 -107.42 23.76 45.48
CA THR A 280 -106.48 22.72 45.13
C THR A 280 -106.51 22.49 43.63
N ASP A 281 -105.36 22.18 43.06
CA ASP A 281 -105.26 21.66 41.71
C ASP A 281 -105.40 20.12 41.71
N PHE A 282 -105.17 19.48 40.56
CA PHE A 282 -105.20 18.03 40.43
C PHE A 282 -103.85 17.34 40.74
N ASN A 283 -102.87 18.11 41.22
CA ASN A 283 -101.51 17.67 41.52
C ASN A 283 -101.14 17.93 43.01
N ASP A 284 -102.14 17.93 43.89
CA ASP A 284 -102.02 18.10 45.35
C ASP A 284 -101.43 19.45 45.80
N ASN A 285 -101.34 20.45 44.93
CA ASN A 285 -101.02 21.80 45.36
C ASN A 285 -102.24 22.41 46.05
N ILE A 286 -102.00 23.16 47.13
CA ILE A 286 -103.05 23.78 47.92
C ILE A 286 -102.73 25.27 48.07
N THR A 287 -103.74 26.11 47.90
CA THR A 287 -103.67 27.54 48.24
C THR A 287 -104.82 27.89 49.17
N ALA A 288 -104.55 28.70 50.18
CA ALA A 288 -105.56 29.21 51.09
C ALA A 288 -105.48 30.73 51.18
N GLY A 289 -106.61 31.37 51.43
CA GLY A 289 -106.69 32.81 51.61
C GLY A 289 -107.93 33.21 52.40
N ALA A 290 -107.86 34.36 53.06
CA ALA A 290 -108.97 34.95 53.77
C ALA A 290 -109.02 36.45 53.45
N GLY A 291 -110.21 37.05 53.56
CA GLY A 291 -110.42 38.46 53.26
C GLY A 291 -111.66 39.00 53.93
N MET A 292 -111.76 40.32 54.04
CA MET A 292 -112.93 41.02 54.57
C MET A 292 -113.30 42.20 53.70
N GLY A 293 -114.59 42.53 53.66
CA GLY A 293 -115.12 43.67 52.91
C GLY A 293 -116.23 44.37 53.69
N PHE A 294 -116.35 45.67 53.44
CA PHE A 294 -117.38 46.53 54.02
C PHE A 294 -118.12 47.27 52.90
N SER A 295 -119.43 47.44 53.03
CA SER A 295 -120.23 48.35 52.20
C SER A 295 -120.75 49.52 53.05
N PHE A 296 -120.84 50.71 52.46
CA PHE A 296 -121.29 51.94 53.11
C PHE A 296 -122.33 52.66 52.25
#